data_AF-A0A7C1YPL0-F1
#
_entry.id   AF-A0A7C1YPL0-F1
#
_cell.length_a   1.000
_cell.length_b   1.000
_cell.length_c   1.000
_cell.angle_alpha   90.00
_cell.angle_beta   90.00
_cell.angle_gamma   90.00
#
_symmetry.space_group_name_H-M   'P 1'
#
loop_
_entity.id
_entity.type
_entity.pdbx_description
1 polymer ?
#
loop_
_entity_poly.entity_id
_entity_poly.type
_entity_poly.pdbx_seq_one_letter_code
_entity_poly.pdbx_strand_id
1 'polypeptide(L)' 'FFVPLDGAFNVSFVFGDRAVAAAEKSDLPKDLIETLKNARKYVEGRGFKIEVKGPADVENIKKLVEIKVNN' A
#
# COMPACT_ATOMS: atom_id res chain seq x y z
N PHE A 1 8.93 4.10 -2.17
CA PHE A 1 10.15 3.64 -2.87
C PHE A 1 9.75 2.65 -3.94
N PHE A 2 10.43 2.64 -5.10
CA PHE A 2 10.14 1.73 -6.22
C PHE A 2 11.43 0.98 -6.59
N VAL A 3 11.36 -0.35 -6.69
CA VAL A 3 12.53 -1.19 -7.01
C VAL A 3 12.18 -2.17 -8.10
N PRO A 4 12.83 -2.11 -9.28
CA PRO A 4 12.67 -3.13 -10.30
C PRO A 4 13.25 -4.47 -9.82
N LEU A 5 12.60 -5.57 -10.20
CA LEU A 5 13.03 -6.94 -10.01
C LEU A 5 12.97 -7.68 -11.35
N ASP A 6 13.43 -8.92 -11.40
CA ASP A 6 13.20 -9.77 -12.56
C ASP A 6 11.72 -10.16 -12.65
N GLY A 7 11.05 -9.74 -13.73
CA GLY A 7 9.62 -10.00 -13.97
C GLY A 7 8.63 -9.33 -13.01
N ALA A 8 9.08 -8.45 -12.10
CA ALA A 8 8.25 -7.80 -11.09
C ALA A 8 8.84 -6.46 -10.65
N PHE A 9 8.15 -5.75 -9.74
CA PHE A 9 8.74 -4.64 -9.00
C PHE A 9 8.16 -4.53 -7.60
N ASN A 10 8.93 -3.94 -6.68
CA ASN A 10 8.47 -3.62 -5.35
C ASN A 10 8.08 -2.15 -5.25
N VAL A 11 6.95 -1.88 -4.60
CA VAL A 11 6.55 -0.53 -4.18
C VAL A 11 6.46 -0.51 -2.66
N SER A 12 6.98 0.56 -2.05
CA SER A 12 6.86 0.79 -0.61
C SER A 12 6.19 2.12 -0.33
N PHE A 13 5.23 2.08 0.59
CA PHE A 13 4.46 3.23 1.05
C PHE A 13 4.65 3.44 2.55
N VAL A 14 4.43 4.68 2.98
CA VAL A 14 4.26 5.03 4.39
C VAL A 14 2.92 5.73 4.54
N PHE A 15 2.00 5.12 5.28
CA PHE A 15 0.65 5.65 5.48
C PHE A 15 0.50 6.19 6.91
N GLY A 16 0.02 7.42 7.03
CA GLY A 16 -0.44 7.97 8.31
C GLY A 16 -1.80 7.40 8.70
N ASP A 17 -2.25 7.68 9.92
CA ASP A 17 -3.49 7.10 10.47
C ASP A 17 -4.73 7.39 9.62
N ARG A 18 -4.81 8.58 8.98
CA ARG A 18 -5.92 8.93 8.06
C ARG A 18 -5.93 8.05 6.81
N ALA A 19 -4.79 7.88 6.17
CA ALA A 19 -4.64 7.02 5.00
C ALA A 19 -4.93 5.54 5.35
N VAL A 20 -4.55 5.09 6.55
CA VAL A 20 -4.89 3.74 7.03
C VAL A 20 -6.41 3.58 7.17
N ALA A 21 -7.10 4.53 7.81
CA ALA A 21 -8.54 4.48 7.97
C ALA A 21 -9.30 4.58 6.63
N ALA A 22 -8.76 5.33 5.66
CA ALA A 22 -9.30 5.38 4.30
C ALA A 22 -9.14 4.04 3.58
N ALA A 23 -7.97 3.40 3.68
CA ALA A 23 -7.72 2.09 3.10
C ALA A 23 -8.62 1.00 3.69
N GLU A 24 -8.90 1.02 5.00
CA GLU A 24 -9.83 0.08 5.65
C GLU A 24 -11.27 0.17 5.12
N LYS A 25 -11.66 1.33 4.58
CA LYS A 25 -13.00 1.58 4.01
C LYS A 25 -13.05 1.44 2.49
N SER A 26 -11.90 1.16 1.86
CA SER A 26 -11.78 1.00 0.42
C SER A 26 -12.16 -0.40 -0.04
N ASP A 27 -12.19 -0.61 -1.35
CA ASP A 27 -12.41 -1.91 -1.99
C ASP A 27 -11.09 -2.67 -2.25
N LEU A 28 -10.00 -2.30 -1.56
CA LEU A 28 -8.73 -3.02 -1.62
C LEU A 28 -8.89 -4.48 -1.12
N PRO A 29 -8.06 -5.41 -1.62
CA PRO A 29 -8.06 -6.79 -1.14
C PRO A 29 -7.83 -6.87 0.37
N LYS A 30 -8.54 -7.77 1.05
CA LYS A 30 -8.47 -7.94 2.51
C LYS A 30 -7.05 -8.18 3.01
N ASP A 31 -6.30 -9.05 2.33
CA ASP A 31 -4.91 -9.38 2.69
C ASP A 31 -4.00 -8.14 2.66
N LEU A 32 -4.27 -7.21 1.74
CA LEU A 32 -3.51 -5.96 1.61
C LEU A 32 -3.86 -4.97 2.73
N ILE A 33 -5.14 -4.89 3.09
CA ILE A 33 -5.60 -4.11 4.25
C ILE A 33 -5.01 -4.69 5.54
N GLU A 34 -5.00 -6.01 5.71
CA GLU A 34 -4.40 -6.66 6.87
C GLU A 34 -2.88 -6.42 6.94
N THR A 35 -2.18 -6.50 5.80
CA THR A 35 -0.75 -6.16 5.72
C THR A 35 -0.50 -4.74 6.20
N LEU A 36 -1.33 -3.77 5.78
CA LEU A 36 -1.23 -2.39 6.21
C LEU A 36 -1.51 -2.22 7.72
N LYS A 37 -2.54 -2.90 8.25
CA LYS A 37 -2.92 -2.82 9.68
C LYS A 37 -1.87 -3.44 10.59
N ASN A 38 -1.22 -4.51 10.15
CA ASN A 38 -0.20 -5.22 10.90
C ASN A 38 1.20 -4.62 10.71
N ALA A 39 1.38 -3.73 9.72
CA ALA A 39 2.63 -3.01 9.53
C ALA A 39 3.00 -2.18 10.77
N ARG A 40 4.29 -2.23 11.15
CA ARG A 40 4.81 -1.54 12.32
C ARG A 40 4.53 -0.04 12.22
N LYS A 41 3.92 0.50 13.27
CA LYS A 41 3.62 1.93 13.40
C LYS A 41 4.84 2.67 13.96
N TYR A 42 5.28 3.68 13.23
CA TYR A 42 6.31 4.65 13.60
C TYR A 42 5.69 6.06 13.64
N VAL A 43 6.48 7.07 14.02
CA VAL A 43 6.01 8.46 14.12
C VAL A 43 5.59 9.02 12.76
N GLU A 44 6.25 8.59 11.68
CA GLU A 44 5.92 8.96 10.30
C GLU A 44 4.70 8.20 9.75
N GLY A 45 4.28 7.12 10.42
CA GLY A 45 3.17 6.26 10.01
C GLY A 45 3.56 4.78 9.93
N ARG A 46 2.79 4.02 9.14
CA ARG A 46 2.99 2.58 8.91
C ARG A 46 3.65 2.37 7.55
N GLY A 47 4.87 1.82 7.59
CA GLY A 47 5.62 1.46 6.39
C GLY A 47 5.31 0.03 5.94
N PHE A 48 4.95 -0.16 4.67
CA PHE A 48 4.68 -1.47 4.10
C PHE A 48 5.17 -1.55 2.66
N LYS A 49 5.43 -2.79 2.20
CA LYS A 49 5.96 -3.11 0.87
C LYS A 49 5.02 -4.08 0.17
N ILE A 50 4.83 -3.86 -1.12
CA ILE A 50 4.04 -4.72 -2.00
C ILE A 50 4.91 -5.11 -3.19
N GLU A 51 4.95 -6.40 -3.47
CA GLU A 51 5.50 -6.94 -4.71
C GLU A 51 4.40 -6.94 -5.77
N VAL A 52 4.71 -6.40 -6.95
CA VAL A 52 3.77 -6.21 -8.05
C VAL A 52 4.18 -7.14 -9.19
N LYS A 53 3.35 -8.14 -9.48
CA LYS A 53 3.63 -9.20 -10.47
C LYS A 53 2.78 -9.11 -11.72
N GLY A 54 1.73 -8.28 -11.71
CA GLY A 54 0.87 -8.18 -12.87
C GLY A 54 -0.17 -7.05 -12.79
N PRO A 55 -1.07 -6.98 -13.79
CA PRO A 55 -2.00 -5.87 -13.93
C PRO A 55 -2.94 -5.67 -12.74
N ALA A 56 -3.42 -6.74 -12.11
CA ALA A 56 -4.29 -6.64 -10.94
C ALA A 56 -3.60 -5.95 -9.75
N ASP A 57 -2.32 -6.26 -9.53
CA ASP A 57 -1.53 -5.59 -8.50
C ASP A 57 -1.34 -4.11 -8.84
N VAL A 58 -1.13 -3.77 -10.12
CA VAL A 58 -1.01 -2.38 -10.57
C VAL A 58 -2.27 -1.57 -10.27
N GLU A 59 -3.46 -2.15 -10.46
CA GLU A 59 -4.72 -1.47 -10.10
C GLU A 59 -4.83 -1.23 -8.59
N ASN A 60 -4.39 -2.19 -7.77
CA ASN A 60 -4.31 -2.00 -6.31
C ASN A 60 -3.31 -0.88 -5.94
N ILE A 61 -2.15 -0.80 -6.61
CA ILE A 61 -1.17 0.26 -6.41
C ILE A 61 -1.77 1.63 -6.76
N LYS A 62 -2.52 1.76 -7.86
CA LYS A 62 -3.17 3.03 -8.23
C LYS A 62 -4.14 3.51 -7.14
N LYS A 63 -4.97 2.61 -6.60
CA LYS A 63 -5.87 2.93 -5.48
C LYS A 63 -5.12 3.35 -4.22
N LEU A 64 -4.01 2.68 -3.90
CA LEU A 64 -3.15 3.07 -2.78
C LEU A 64 -2.51 4.45 -2.99
N VAL A 65 -2.11 4.78 -4.22
CA VAL A 65 -1.61 6.12 -4.56
C VAL A 65 -2.71 7.16 -4.37
N GLU A 66 -3.92 6.89 -4.85
CA GLU A 66 -5.07 7.78 -4.66
C GLU A 66 -5.36 8.03 -3.17
N ILE A 67 -5.39 6.98 -2.36
CA ILE A 67 -5.55 7.11 -0.90
C ILE A 67 -4.42 7.96 -0.30
N LYS A 68 -3.17 7.72 -0.71
CA LYS A 68 -1.98 8.40 -0.17
C LYS A 68 -1.92 9.89 -0.52
N VAL A 69 -2.37 10.26 -1.72
CA VAL A 69 -2.35 11.66 -2.17
C VAL A 69 -3.47 12.47 -1.51
N ASN A 70 -4.59 11.82 -1.18
CA ASN A 70 -5.77 12.47 -0.61
C ASN A 70 -5.82 12.48 0.93
N ASN A 71 -4.84 11.90 1.64
CA ASN A 71 -4.83 11.77 3.12
C ASN A 71 -3.44 11.89 3.75
#